data_AF-E5VI63-F1
#
_entry.id   AF-E5VI63-F1
#
_cell.length_a   1.000
_cell.length_b   1.000
_cell.length_c   1.000
_cell.angle_alpha   90.00
_cell.angle_beta   90.00
_cell.angle_gamma   90.00
#
_symmetry.space_group_name_H-M   'P 1'
#
loop_
_entity.id
_entity.type
_entity.pdbx_description
1 polymer ?
#
loop_
_entity_poly.entity_id
_entity_poly.type
_entity_poly.pdbx_seq_one_letter_code
_entity_poly.pdbx_strand_id
1 'polypeptide(L)' 'MLYDSDIILADEPTGSLDRKNKEIVMRLLKKLQKENKTILMVSHDDESLEYCSRVVCL' A
#
# COMPACT_ATOMS: atom_id res chain seq x y z
N MET A 1 4.53 19.85 -9.19
CA MET A 1 4.68 19.86 -7.71
C MET A 1 3.87 18.70 -7.16
N LEU A 2 4.37 18.00 -6.16
CA LEU A 2 3.60 16.98 -5.45
C LEU A 2 2.75 17.67 -4.39
N TYR A 3 1.47 17.36 -4.35
CA TYR A 3 0.54 17.86 -3.34
C TYR A 3 0.61 16.95 -2.11
N ASP A 4 0.67 17.55 -0.93
CA ASP A 4 0.51 16.81 0.31
C ASP A 4 -0.96 16.33 0.41
N SER A 5 -1.19 15.06 0.09
CA SER A 5 -2.52 14.47 -0.04
C SER A 5 -2.80 13.61 1.18
N ASP A 6 -4.01 13.67 1.73
CA ASP A 6 -4.40 12.84 2.89
C ASP A 6 -4.78 11.41 2.50
N ILE A 7 -5.08 11.20 1.22
CA ILE A 7 -5.47 9.90 0.66
C ILE A 7 -4.48 9.52 -0.44
N ILE A 8 -3.99 8.29 -0.38
CA ILE A 8 -3.16 7.65 -1.39
C ILE A 8 -3.96 6.50 -2.00
N LEU A 9 -4.13 6.55 -3.32
CA LEU A 9 -4.72 5.47 -4.10
C LEU A 9 -3.60 4.69 -4.78
N ALA A 10 -3.53 3.39 -4.54
CA ALA A 10 -2.47 2.53 -5.04
C ALA A 10 -3.06 1.33 -5.80
N ASP A 11 -3.00 1.36 -7.12
CA ASP A 11 -3.42 0.25 -7.97
C ASP A 11 -2.24 -0.71 -8.15
N GLU A 12 -2.35 -1.91 -7.57
CA GLU A 12 -1.31 -2.97 -7.58
C GLU A 12 0.13 -2.45 -7.35
N PRO A 13 0.43 -1.81 -6.20
CA PRO A 13 1.69 -1.09 -5.99
C PRO A 13 2.96 -1.96 -6.01
N THR A 14 2.80 -3.28 -5.98
CA THR A 14 3.87 -4.28 -5.83
C THR A 14 3.91 -5.31 -6.97
N GLY A 15 3.02 -5.22 -7.97
CA GLY A 15 2.79 -6.29 -8.96
C GLY A 15 4.02 -6.66 -9.80
N SER A 16 4.92 -5.72 -10.07
CA SER A 16 6.13 -5.92 -10.88
C SER A 16 7.42 -6.10 -10.07
N LEU A 17 7.34 -6.16 -8.74
CA LEU A 17 8.49 -6.15 -7.85
C LEU A 17 8.87 -7.55 -7.36
N ASP A 18 10.17 -7.79 -7.20
CA ASP A 18 10.66 -8.92 -6.42
C ASP A 18 10.30 -8.78 -4.93
N ARG A 19 10.35 -9.88 -4.19
CA ARG A 19 9.96 -9.95 -2.76
C ARG A 19 10.62 -8.88 -1.90
N LYS A 20 11.93 -8.64 -2.07
CA LYS A 20 12.67 -7.65 -1.26
C LYS A 20 12.14 -6.24 -1.53
N ASN A 21 11.90 -5.93 -2.80
CA ASN A 21 11.36 -4.65 -3.21
C ASN A 21 9.88 -4.47 -2.82
N LYS A 22 9.07 -5.53 -2.88
CA LYS A 22 7.70 -5.53 -2.33
C LYS A 22 7.69 -5.13 -0.87
N GLU A 23 8.49 -5.78 -0.04
CA GLU A 23 8.56 -5.48 1.40
C GLU A 23 8.96 -4.03 1.69
N ILE A 24 9.85 -3.44 0.88
CA ILE A 24 10.26 -2.04 1.03
C ILE A 24 9.08 -1.10 0.77
N VAL A 25 8.36 -1.32 -0.35
CA VAL A 25 7.18 -0.52 -0.70
C VAL A 25 6.08 -0.67 0.34
N MET A 26 5.78 -1.89 0.78
CA MET A 26 4.74 -2.13 1.79
C MET A 26 5.11 -1.49 3.15
N ARG A 27 6.39 -1.53 3.54
CA ARG A 27 6.88 -0.82 4.74
C ARG A 27 6.75 0.70 4.62
N LEU A 28 7.00 1.27 3.44
CA LEU A 28 6.82 2.69 3.18
C LEU A 28 5.34 3.09 3.30
N LEU A 29 4.44 2.34 2.66
CA LEU A 29 2.99 2.57 2.78
C LEU A 29 2.54 2.48 4.24
N LYS A 30 3.03 1.48 5.00
CA LYS A 30 2.73 1.37 6.43
C LYS A 30 3.26 2.54 7.26
N LYS A 31 4.40 3.12 6.89
CA LYS A 31 4.94 4.32 7.54
C LYS A 31 4.03 5.53 7.28
N LEU A 32 3.64 5.75 6.02
CA LEU A 32 2.72 6.85 5.66
C LEU A 32 1.37 6.71 6.38
N GLN A 33 0.88 5.48 6.53
CA GLN A 33 -0.32 5.19 7.33
C GLN A 33 -0.18 5.67 8.78
N LYS A 34 0.99 5.49 9.39
CA LYS A 34 1.29 5.96 10.76
C LYS A 34 1.43 7.48 10.85
N GLU A 35 1.70 8.14 9.72
CA GLU A 35 1.75 9.59 9.57
C GLU A 35 0.38 10.19 9.21
N ASN A 36 -0.72 9.50 9.55
CA ASN A 36 -2.12 9.88 9.31
C ASN A 36 -2.54 9.97 7.83
N LYS A 37 -1.81 9.34 6.92
CA LYS A 37 -2.27 9.16 5.54
C LYS A 37 -3.20 7.96 5.42
N THR A 38 -4.32 8.11 4.73
CA THR A 38 -5.21 7.00 4.39
C THR A 38 -4.71 6.37 3.09
N ILE A 39 -4.57 5.05 3.07
CA ILE A 39 -4.16 4.31 1.86
C ILE A 39 -5.30 3.38 1.46
N LEU A 40 -5.75 3.53 0.22
CA LEU A 40 -6.65 2.59 -0.43
C LEU A 40 -5.85 1.93 -1.55
N MET A 41 -5.70 0.62 -1.48
CA MET A 41 -4.98 -0.14 -2.49
C MET A 41 -5.80 -1.31 -3.01
N VAL A 42 -5.56 -1.65 -4.27
CA VAL A 42 -6.10 -2.85 -4.92
C VAL A 42 -4.95 -3.83 -5.13
N SER A 43 -5.17 -5.10 -4.83
CA SER A 43 -4.19 -6.15 -5.04
C SER A 43 -4.88 -7.51 -5.18
N HIS A 44 -4.29 -8.39 -5.99
CA HIS A 44 -4.62 -9.81 -6.06
C HIS A 44 -3.60 -10.69 -5.30
N ASP A 45 -2.62 -10.06 -4.62
CA ASP A 45 -1.52 -10.73 -3.90
C ASP A 45 -1.82 -10.82 -2.39
N ASP A 46 -1.99 -12.05 -1.90
CA ASP A 46 -2.30 -12.33 -0.49
C ASP A 46 -1.24 -11.77 0.48
N GLU A 47 0.05 -11.84 0.11
CA GLU A 47 1.15 -11.30 0.94
C GLU A 47 0.98 -9.79 1.15
N SER A 48 0.49 -9.08 0.13
CA SER A 48 0.23 -7.64 0.22
C SER A 48 -0.98 -7.33 1.14
N LEU A 49 -1.99 -8.21 1.18
CA LEU A 49 -3.18 -8.03 2.03
C LEU A 49 -2.86 -8.09 3.53
N GLU A 50 -1.82 -8.82 3.94
CA GLU A 50 -1.40 -8.91 5.35
C GLU A 50 -0.97 -7.55 5.95
N TYR A 51 -0.60 -6.59 5.10
CA TYR A 51 -0.20 -5.25 5.54
C TYR A 51 -1.40 -4.32 5.80
N CYS A 52 -2.58 -4.67 5.28
CA CYS A 52 -3.78 -3.86 5.34
C CYS A 52 -4.44 -3.90 6.72
N SER A 53 -4.86 -2.73 7.22
CA SER A 53 -5.63 -2.64 8.47
C SER A 53 -7.08 -3.13 8.30
N ARG A 54 -7.58 -3.20 7.06
CA ARG A 54 -8.90 -3.70 6.68
C ARG A 54 -8.83 -4.22 5.25
N VAL A 55 -9.45 -5.37 5.00
CA VAL A 55 -9.62 -5.96 3.67
C VAL A 55 -11.11 -6.01 3.34
N VAL A 56 -11.46 -5.67 2.10
CA VAL A 56 -12.82 -5.78 1.55
C VAL A 56 -12.72 -6.61 0.28
N CYS A 57 -13.42 -7.74 0.24
CA CYS A 57 -13.52 -8.59 -0.95
C CYS A 57 -14.84 -8.31 -1.67
N LEU A 58 -14.79 -8.21 -3.00
CA LEU A 58 -15.94 -8.03 -3.88
C LEU A 58 -16.26 -9.33 -4.62
#